data_AF-A0A3G2L751-F1
#
_entry.id   AF-A0A3G2L751-F1
#
_cell.length_a   1.000
_cell.length_b   1.000
_cell.length_c   1.000
_cell.angle_alpha   90.00
_cell.angle_beta   90.00
_cell.angle_gamma   90.00
#
_symmetry.space_group_name_H-M   'P 1'
#
loop_
_entity.id
_entity.type
_entity.pdbx_description
1 polymer ?
#
loop_
_entity_poly.entity_id
_entity_poly.type
_entity_poly.pdbx_seq_one_letter_code
_entity_poly.pdbx_strand_id
1 'polypeptide(L)'
;MLLNVFIRSFLVIGITLFIGCAPNKKDRQVALFDSYCASCHMAPDINSLPKHLWKNKVLPEMAARMGIRDSTNNPFKGVSLVEQGEILKTGVYPSNPIIAMEDWKILEEYILNNAPDSLSSYPTRPLAEVKQFQTKTLAIDSIEGSNISYLKIDQNNQKILAGSLQGQLLRYDYALSELEPVIKAASTITDYTQKSDNTYLTTIGFLLPSEIASGALGIKNGEIIKSLPQKLHRPVHTLIHDFDKDGIDEIVVSEFGDLKGQLALWKKNADGHFIEQVLLNQPGVIKTEARDINNDGKDDLIAVTSQGEEGITILYQTEEMKFRPEQVLRFPPNYGTSWFETLDFDKDGDLDIITAHGDNADETYTMKPYHGLRIHLNDGLNHFEESFFYPLNGCTRFLSGDFDQDGDEDLALLSTFPDYENHPHETFIYLENRNTKTFDFKSYRLADPNLGRWFLLDSGDIDHDGDIDIVLGSLTYVYSPIPKELQERWKNENVDLLILENMLN
;
A
#
# COMPACT_ATOMS: atom_id res chain seq x y z
N MET A 1 52.85 45.15 -66.41
CA MET A 1 51.83 46.16 -66.06
C MET A 1 50.57 45.37 -65.67
N LEU A 2 50.50 44.84 -64.44
CA LEU A 2 49.78 45.46 -63.31
C LEU A 2 48.38 45.96 -63.76
N LEU A 3 47.29 45.25 -63.45
CA LEU A 3 46.61 45.38 -62.15
C LEU A 3 45.45 44.38 -62.00
N ASN A 4 45.32 43.89 -60.78
CA ASN A 4 44.40 42.86 -60.29
C ASN A 4 42.92 43.26 -60.26
N VAL A 5 42.11 42.21 -60.39
CA VAL A 5 40.71 42.02 -60.00
C VAL A 5 40.48 42.41 -58.53
N PHE A 6 39.39 43.12 -58.23
CA PHE A 6 38.65 42.96 -56.97
C PHE A 6 37.16 43.25 -57.19
N ILE A 7 36.37 42.17 -57.17
CA ILE A 7 34.91 42.14 -57.08
C ILE A 7 34.54 42.51 -55.64
N ARG A 8 33.72 43.55 -55.46
CA ARG A 8 33.15 43.91 -54.16
C ARG A 8 31.91 43.07 -53.91
N SER A 9 32.07 42.02 -53.11
CA SER A 9 30.95 41.29 -52.49
C SER A 9 30.35 42.15 -51.38
N PHE A 10 29.07 42.50 -51.50
CA PHE A 10 28.28 43.06 -50.40
C PHE A 10 27.91 41.92 -49.43
N LEU A 11 28.52 41.91 -48.25
CA LEU A 11 28.13 41.03 -47.15
C LEU A 11 27.01 41.74 -46.37
N VAL A 12 25.76 41.35 -46.60
CA VAL A 12 24.63 41.77 -45.74
C VAL A 12 24.67 40.89 -44.49
N ILE A 13 25.14 41.46 -43.39
CA ILE A 13 25.05 40.83 -42.07
C ILE A 13 23.59 40.94 -41.62
N GLY A 14 22.85 39.85 -41.77
CA GLY A 14 21.54 39.68 -41.15
C GLY A 14 21.70 39.54 -39.65
N ILE A 15 21.38 40.60 -38.90
CA ILE A 15 21.18 40.52 -37.46
C ILE A 15 19.84 39.82 -37.25
N THR A 16 19.85 38.49 -37.11
CA THR A 16 18.72 37.76 -36.53
C THR A 16 18.68 38.07 -35.04
N LEU A 17 17.86 39.06 -34.68
CA LEU A 17 17.37 39.26 -33.32
C LEU A 17 16.59 38.00 -32.92
N PHE A 18 17.24 37.07 -32.22
CA PHE A 18 16.53 36.11 -31.38
C PHE A 18 15.91 36.90 -30.23
N ILE A 19 14.69 37.38 -30.44
CA ILE A 19 13.82 37.74 -29.33
C ILE A 19 13.48 36.42 -28.67
N GLY A 20 14.30 36.01 -27.70
CA GLY A 20 13.92 34.96 -26.78
C GLY A 20 12.69 35.46 -26.03
N CYS A 21 11.52 34.93 -26.37
CA CYS A 21 10.35 35.05 -25.52
C CYS A 21 10.73 34.43 -24.18
N ALA A 22 10.98 35.26 -23.17
CA ALA A 22 10.96 34.78 -21.79
C ALA A 22 9.58 34.11 -21.60
N PRO A 23 9.51 32.85 -21.14
CA PRO A 23 8.23 32.21 -20.88
C PRO A 23 7.41 33.10 -19.96
N ASN A 24 6.11 33.23 -20.24
CA ASN A 24 5.22 34.00 -19.39
C ASN A 24 5.31 33.45 -17.95
N LYS A 25 5.14 34.29 -16.92
CA LYS A 25 5.22 33.87 -15.50
C LYS A 25 4.37 32.61 -15.24
N LYS A 26 3.20 32.51 -15.88
CA LYS A 26 2.31 31.34 -15.80
C LYS A 26 2.94 30.08 -16.40
N ASP A 27 3.57 30.17 -17.57
CA ASP A 27 4.24 29.03 -18.22
C ASP A 27 5.43 28.56 -17.39
N ARG A 28 6.17 29.49 -16.77
CA ARG A 28 7.28 29.17 -15.86
C ARG A 28 6.79 28.48 -14.59
N GLN A 29 5.68 28.92 -14.00
CA GLN A 29 5.10 28.30 -12.80
C GLN A 29 4.70 26.84 -13.05
N VAL A 30 3.99 26.58 -14.14
CA VAL A 30 3.59 25.22 -14.53
C VAL A 30 4.81 24.36 -14.84
N ALA A 31 5.78 24.88 -15.60
CA ALA A 31 6.99 24.14 -15.91
C ALA A 31 7.80 23.76 -14.66
N LEU A 32 7.88 24.63 -13.65
CA LEU A 32 8.53 24.31 -12.37
C LEU A 32 7.77 23.22 -11.61
N PHE A 33 6.44 23.32 -11.57
CA PHE A 33 5.60 22.30 -10.93
C PHE A 33 5.80 20.93 -11.59
N ASP A 34 5.66 20.85 -12.92
CA ASP A 34 5.82 19.59 -13.65
C ASP A 34 7.26 19.05 -13.54
N SER A 35 8.27 19.91 -13.52
CA SER A 35 9.68 19.47 -13.45
C SER A 35 10.08 18.93 -12.08
N TYR A 36 9.57 19.52 -10.99
CA TYR A 36 10.02 19.20 -9.63
C TYR A 36 9.01 18.37 -8.83
N CYS A 37 7.72 18.48 -9.12
CA CYS A 37 6.70 17.65 -8.48
C CYS A 37 6.49 16.31 -9.21
N ALA A 38 6.84 16.21 -10.50
CA ALA A 38 6.74 14.96 -11.27
C ALA A 38 8.06 14.20 -11.43
N SER A 39 9.15 14.68 -10.84
CA SER A 39 10.48 14.05 -10.99
C SER A 39 10.63 12.74 -10.22
N CYS A 40 9.83 12.54 -9.17
CA CYS A 40 9.94 11.38 -8.27
C CYS A 40 8.74 10.43 -8.37
N HIS A 41 7.56 10.95 -8.69
CA HIS A 41 6.28 10.22 -8.76
C HIS A 41 5.35 10.92 -9.74
N MET A 42 4.11 10.44 -9.87
CA MET A 42 3.08 11.17 -10.63
C MET A 42 2.93 12.59 -10.07
N ALA A 43 2.83 13.60 -10.94
CA ALA A 43 2.58 14.96 -10.51
C ALA A 43 1.28 15.01 -9.68
N PRO A 44 1.32 15.47 -8.42
CA PRO A 44 0.13 15.54 -7.58
C PRO A 44 -0.83 16.60 -8.13
N ASP A 45 -2.14 16.41 -7.95
CA ASP A 45 -3.11 17.49 -8.19
C ASP A 45 -3.05 18.47 -7.01
N ILE A 46 -2.82 19.76 -7.28
CA ILE A 46 -2.83 20.81 -6.25
C ILE A 46 -4.17 20.85 -5.51
N ASN A 47 -5.28 20.51 -6.18
CA ASN A 47 -6.62 20.49 -5.58
C ASN A 47 -6.88 19.28 -4.68
N SER A 48 -5.99 18.29 -4.68
CA SER A 48 -6.15 17.07 -3.89
C SER A 48 -5.83 17.25 -2.39
N LEU A 49 -5.23 18.39 -2.00
CA LEU A 49 -4.93 18.71 -0.60
C LEU A 49 -5.30 20.17 -0.26
N PRO A 50 -5.78 20.44 0.97
CA PRO A 50 -5.94 21.79 1.49
C PRO A 50 -4.62 22.57 1.52
N LYS A 51 -4.72 23.88 1.28
CA LYS A 51 -3.61 24.85 1.29
C LYS A 51 -2.78 24.81 2.56
N HIS A 52 -3.41 24.58 3.72
CA HIS A 52 -2.68 24.50 4.98
C HIS A 52 -1.80 23.24 5.08
N LEU A 53 -2.19 22.11 4.47
CA LEU A 53 -1.38 20.90 4.41
C LEU A 53 -0.25 21.06 3.40
N TRP A 54 -0.51 21.66 2.23
CA TRP A 54 0.55 22.07 1.31
C TRP A 54 1.61 22.91 2.01
N LYS A 55 1.19 23.99 2.70
CA LYS A 55 2.08 24.94 3.38
C LYS A 55 2.89 24.30 4.51
N ASN A 56 2.25 23.50 5.34
CA ASN A 56 2.83 23.09 6.63
C ASN A 56 3.47 21.71 6.59
N LYS A 57 3.20 20.90 5.55
CA LYS A 57 3.60 19.49 5.47
C LYS A 57 4.35 19.21 4.18
N VAL A 58 3.69 19.37 3.04
CA VAL A 58 4.25 18.97 1.73
C VAL A 58 5.40 19.87 1.29
N LEU A 59 5.22 21.19 1.30
CA LEU A 59 6.26 22.14 0.86
C LEU A 59 7.53 22.11 1.72
N PRO A 60 7.46 22.01 3.06
CA PRO A 60 8.64 21.77 3.89
C PRO A 60 9.40 20.51 3.47
N GLU A 61 8.73 19.37 3.37
CA GLU A 61 9.35 18.10 2.98
C GLU A 61 9.96 18.15 1.57
N MET A 62 9.23 18.74 0.63
CA MET A 62 9.74 19.01 -0.72
C MET A 62 10.99 19.90 -0.70
N ALA A 63 11.00 20.99 0.07
CA ALA A 63 12.17 21.84 0.20
C ALA A 63 13.39 21.06 0.72
N ALA A 64 13.19 20.18 1.70
CA ALA A 64 14.26 19.32 2.22
C ALA A 64 14.83 18.40 1.11
N ARG A 65 13.97 17.79 0.30
CA ARG A 65 14.34 16.96 -0.87
C ARG A 65 15.01 17.76 -1.98
N MET A 66 14.71 19.05 -2.07
CA MET A 66 15.38 19.99 -2.99
C MET A 66 16.69 20.57 -2.43
N GLY A 67 17.12 20.16 -1.24
CA GLY A 67 18.35 20.64 -0.59
C GLY A 67 18.23 22.04 0.01
N ILE A 68 17.01 22.56 0.13
CA ILE A 68 16.70 23.81 0.82
C ILE A 68 16.39 23.47 2.27
N ARG A 69 17.17 23.98 3.23
CA ARG A 69 17.01 23.65 4.65
C ARG A 69 16.85 24.90 5.51
N ASP A 70 15.89 24.87 6.40
CA ASP A 70 15.63 25.83 7.46
C ASP A 70 15.14 25.12 8.73
N SER A 71 14.58 25.86 9.69
CA SER A 71 14.12 25.32 10.97
C SER A 71 12.83 24.50 10.88
N THR A 72 12.08 24.60 9.77
CA THR A 72 10.78 23.98 9.52
C THR A 72 10.87 22.67 8.75
N ASN A 73 11.98 22.41 8.04
CA ASN A 73 12.13 21.27 7.14
C ASN A 73 13.47 20.53 7.28
N ASN A 74 13.90 20.32 8.52
CA ASN A 74 15.11 19.54 8.80
C ASN A 74 14.78 18.04 8.93
N PRO A 75 15.17 17.18 7.96
CA PRO A 75 14.86 15.74 7.99
C PRO A 75 15.62 14.99 9.10
N PHE A 76 16.59 15.63 9.75
CA PHE A 76 17.38 15.03 10.84
C PHE A 76 16.88 15.43 12.24
N LYS A 77 15.80 16.22 12.32
CA LYS A 77 15.30 16.74 13.59
C LYS A 77 14.72 15.61 14.45
N GLY A 78 15.27 15.44 15.65
CA GLY A 78 14.81 14.40 16.59
C GLY A 78 15.31 12.99 16.26
N VAL A 79 16.15 12.85 15.24
CA VAL A 79 16.65 11.57 14.73
C VAL A 79 18.00 11.22 15.37
N SER A 80 18.23 9.93 15.69
CA SER A 80 19.50 9.46 16.28
C SER A 80 20.68 9.58 15.30
N LEU A 81 21.93 9.69 15.78
CA LEU A 81 23.10 9.79 14.89
C LEU A 81 23.27 8.59 13.95
N VAL A 82 22.86 7.39 14.38
CA VAL A 82 22.92 6.18 13.55
C VAL A 82 21.92 6.30 12.40
N GLU A 83 20.68 6.64 12.73
CA GLU A 83 19.60 6.84 11.76
C GLU A 83 19.91 7.99 10.79
N GLN A 84 20.46 9.11 11.28
CA GLN A 84 20.94 10.19 10.40
C GLN A 84 22.00 9.69 9.40
N GLY A 85 22.89 8.79 9.84
CA GLY A 85 23.89 8.16 8.99
C GLY A 85 23.27 7.30 7.88
N GLU A 86 22.23 6.53 8.19
CA GLU A 86 21.51 5.74 7.19
C GLU A 86 20.71 6.63 6.22
N ILE A 87 19.98 7.63 6.73
CA ILE A 87 19.28 8.65 5.91
C ILE A 87 20.25 9.33 4.94
N LEU A 88 21.46 9.71 5.37
CA LEU A 88 22.45 10.33 4.49
C LEU A 88 22.90 9.42 3.34
N LYS A 89 22.98 8.10 3.56
CA LYS A 89 23.33 7.12 2.51
C LYS A 89 22.22 6.94 1.47
N THR A 90 21.03 7.45 1.71
CA THR A 90 19.93 7.40 0.73
C THR A 90 20.14 8.36 -0.42
N GLY A 91 20.79 9.51 -0.16
CA GLY A 91 20.90 10.60 -1.13
C GLY A 91 19.61 11.38 -1.38
N VAL A 92 18.50 11.04 -0.71
CA VAL A 92 17.19 11.69 -0.89
C VAL A 92 17.22 13.17 -0.50
N TYR A 93 17.99 13.52 0.53
CA TYR A 93 18.14 14.90 0.99
C TYR A 93 19.52 15.45 0.61
N PRO A 94 19.67 16.12 -0.55
CA PRO A 94 20.96 16.63 -1.00
C PRO A 94 21.51 17.68 -0.02
N SER A 95 22.83 17.82 0.00
CA SER A 95 23.53 18.79 0.85
C SER A 95 23.53 20.20 0.27
N ASN A 96 23.34 20.34 -1.04
CA ASN A 96 23.25 21.60 -1.75
C ASN A 96 21.89 21.71 -2.46
N PRO A 97 21.32 22.92 -2.58
CA PRO A 97 20.09 23.13 -3.34
C PRO A 97 20.21 22.67 -4.80
N ILE A 98 19.22 21.91 -5.28
CA ILE A 98 19.10 21.48 -6.69
C ILE A 98 18.12 22.33 -7.50
N ILE A 99 17.52 23.32 -6.84
CA ILE A 99 16.65 24.35 -7.42
C ILE A 99 17.16 25.73 -6.98
N ALA A 100 17.08 26.72 -7.87
CA ALA A 100 17.39 28.10 -7.50
C ALA A 100 16.36 28.63 -6.50
N MET A 101 16.80 29.44 -5.53
CA MET A 101 15.90 29.95 -4.47
C MET A 101 14.78 30.82 -5.04
N GLU A 102 15.01 31.51 -6.15
CA GLU A 102 13.99 32.27 -6.87
C GLU A 102 12.93 31.37 -7.49
N ASP A 103 13.32 30.24 -8.06
CA ASP A 103 12.41 29.26 -8.66
C ASP A 103 11.60 28.52 -7.58
N TRP A 104 12.23 28.17 -6.46
CA TRP A 104 11.54 27.60 -5.31
C TRP A 104 10.39 28.49 -4.83
N LYS A 105 10.63 29.80 -4.69
CA LYS A 105 9.59 30.76 -4.29
C LYS A 105 8.45 30.86 -5.31
N ILE A 106 8.77 30.81 -6.60
CA ILE A 106 7.75 30.83 -7.67
C ILE A 106 6.87 29.57 -7.59
N LEU A 107 7.47 28.40 -7.35
CA LEU A 107 6.78 27.12 -7.18
C LEU A 107 5.88 27.14 -5.93
N GLU A 108 6.43 27.55 -4.78
CA GLU A 108 5.68 27.68 -3.53
C GLU A 108 4.48 28.63 -3.68
N GLU A 109 4.68 29.82 -4.26
CA GLU A 109 3.61 30.77 -4.54
C GLU A 109 2.56 30.17 -5.50
N TYR A 110 2.99 29.42 -6.52
CA TYR A 110 2.07 28.80 -7.45
C TYR A 110 1.16 27.78 -6.75
N ILE A 111 1.74 26.86 -5.97
CA ILE A 111 0.97 25.85 -5.24
C ILE A 111 0.01 26.53 -4.24
N LEU A 112 0.50 27.45 -3.42
CA LEU A 112 -0.31 28.08 -2.38
C LEU A 112 -1.42 28.99 -2.92
N ASN A 113 -1.26 29.55 -4.12
CA ASN A 113 -2.31 30.37 -4.75
C ASN A 113 -3.39 29.53 -5.43
N ASN A 114 -3.09 28.28 -5.82
CA ASN A 114 -4.03 27.40 -6.52
C ASN A 114 -4.65 26.33 -5.60
N ALA A 115 -4.02 26.02 -4.46
CA ALA A 115 -4.56 25.04 -3.50
C ALA A 115 -5.87 25.54 -2.86
N PRO A 116 -6.88 24.67 -2.73
CA PRO A 116 -8.14 25.00 -2.09
C PRO A 116 -7.96 25.15 -0.57
N ASP A 117 -8.84 25.90 0.10
CA ASP A 117 -8.78 26.01 1.57
C ASP A 117 -9.31 24.75 2.28
N SER A 118 -10.19 23.99 1.62
CA SER A 118 -10.76 22.71 2.10
C SER A 118 -11.07 21.78 0.94
N LEU A 119 -11.10 20.47 1.18
CA LEU A 119 -11.58 19.49 0.21
C LEU A 119 -13.11 19.40 0.26
N SER A 120 -13.73 18.96 -0.83
CA SER A 120 -15.14 18.60 -0.85
C SER A 120 -15.36 17.30 -0.07
N SER A 121 -16.48 17.19 0.65
CA SER A 121 -16.95 15.91 1.16
C SER A 121 -17.35 14.98 0.02
N TYR A 122 -17.27 13.67 0.24
CA TYR A 122 -17.87 12.68 -0.64
C TYR A 122 -19.37 12.53 -0.30
N PRO A 123 -20.21 12.08 -1.26
CA PRO A 123 -21.64 11.93 -1.02
C PRO A 123 -21.94 10.83 0.00
N THR A 124 -22.87 11.11 0.92
CA THR A 124 -23.43 10.10 1.84
C THR A 124 -24.23 9.05 1.06
N ARG A 125 -24.12 7.79 1.49
CA ARG A 125 -24.87 6.67 0.92
C ARG A 125 -25.74 6.01 2.01
N PRO A 126 -26.94 5.51 1.66
CA PRO A 126 -27.73 4.75 2.61
C PRO A 126 -27.03 3.41 2.90
N LEU A 127 -26.74 3.15 4.18
CA LEU A 127 -26.15 1.90 4.65
C LEU A 127 -27.19 1.10 5.43
N ALA A 128 -27.60 -0.04 4.88
CA ALA A 128 -28.42 -0.99 5.62
C ALA A 128 -27.56 -1.78 6.61
N GLU A 129 -28.15 -2.31 7.66
CA GLU A 129 -27.46 -3.27 8.52
C GLU A 129 -27.34 -4.61 7.79
N VAL A 130 -26.15 -5.20 7.78
CA VAL A 130 -25.93 -6.55 7.26
C VAL A 130 -26.58 -7.54 8.23
N LYS A 131 -27.41 -8.44 7.70
CA LYS A 131 -28.14 -9.45 8.50
C LYS A 131 -27.78 -10.88 8.14
N GLN A 132 -27.01 -11.05 7.08
CA GLN A 132 -26.55 -12.34 6.59
C GLN A 132 -25.58 -12.97 7.59
N PHE A 133 -24.68 -12.18 8.18
CA PHE A 133 -23.68 -12.69 9.11
C PHE A 133 -24.16 -12.69 10.56
N GLN A 134 -23.87 -13.79 11.26
CA GLN A 134 -23.87 -13.86 12.72
C GLN A 134 -22.50 -13.43 13.27
N THR A 135 -22.49 -12.50 14.23
CA THR A 135 -21.25 -11.97 14.79
C THR A 135 -20.79 -12.74 16.03
N LYS A 136 -19.52 -13.17 16.07
CA LYS A 136 -18.86 -13.78 17.23
C LYS A 136 -17.55 -13.06 17.56
N THR A 137 -17.46 -12.51 18.77
CA THR A 137 -16.24 -11.86 19.25
C THR A 137 -15.28 -12.86 19.87
N LEU A 138 -13.99 -12.68 19.65
CA LEU A 138 -12.93 -13.49 20.23
C LEU A 138 -11.82 -12.60 20.79
N ALA A 139 -11.44 -12.88 22.04
CA ALA A 139 -10.23 -12.38 22.66
C ALA A 139 -9.14 -13.46 22.56
N ILE A 140 -7.98 -13.12 22.00
CA ILE A 140 -6.87 -14.06 21.83
C ILE A 140 -5.84 -13.93 22.97
N ASP A 141 -5.93 -12.89 23.78
CA ASP A 141 -5.19 -12.78 25.03
C ASP A 141 -6.03 -12.15 26.16
N SER A 142 -5.43 -12.03 27.34
CA SER A 142 -6.08 -11.49 28.54
C SER A 142 -5.83 -10.00 28.77
N ILE A 143 -5.15 -9.34 27.84
CA ILE A 143 -4.79 -7.93 27.91
C ILE A 143 -5.89 -7.14 27.19
N GLU A 144 -6.40 -6.09 27.83
CA GLU A 144 -7.38 -5.22 27.19
C GLU A 144 -6.74 -4.41 26.05
N GLY A 145 -7.51 -4.22 24.97
CA GLY A 145 -7.05 -3.63 23.72
C GLY A 145 -6.35 -4.64 22.80
N SER A 146 -6.47 -4.40 21.50
CA SER A 146 -6.00 -5.34 20.49
C SER A 146 -4.80 -4.85 19.70
N ASN A 147 -3.87 -5.75 19.38
CA ASN A 147 -2.64 -5.45 18.66
C ASN A 147 -2.41 -6.38 17.46
N ILE A 148 -3.47 -6.79 16.77
CA ILE A 148 -3.35 -7.73 15.64
C ILE A 148 -2.63 -7.05 14.48
N SER A 149 -1.53 -7.66 14.05
CA SER A 149 -0.66 -7.20 12.95
C SER A 149 -0.53 -8.21 11.83
N TYR A 150 -1.06 -9.43 12.02
CA TYR A 150 -1.20 -10.46 11.01
C TYR A 150 -2.45 -11.28 11.31
N LEU A 151 -3.20 -11.66 10.28
CA LEU A 151 -4.42 -12.44 10.36
C LEU A 151 -4.48 -13.38 9.17
N LYS A 152 -4.82 -14.65 9.40
CA LYS A 152 -5.10 -15.60 8.32
C LYS A 152 -6.03 -16.74 8.76
N ILE A 153 -6.97 -17.13 7.91
CA ILE A 153 -7.79 -18.31 8.04
C ILE A 153 -7.08 -19.49 7.37
N ASP A 154 -6.94 -20.58 8.11
CA ASP A 154 -6.58 -21.89 7.58
C ASP A 154 -7.86 -22.73 7.52
N GLN A 155 -8.62 -22.51 6.45
CA GLN A 155 -9.90 -23.16 6.23
C GLN A 155 -9.75 -24.69 6.25
N ASN A 156 -8.68 -25.26 5.71
CA ASN A 156 -8.52 -26.73 5.66
C ASN A 156 -8.49 -27.39 7.05
N ASN A 157 -8.10 -26.65 8.08
CA ASN A 157 -7.98 -27.15 9.45
C ASN A 157 -8.91 -26.45 10.45
N GLN A 158 -9.83 -25.60 9.98
CA GLN A 158 -10.74 -24.80 10.81
C GLN A 158 -9.98 -23.94 11.84
N LYS A 159 -8.89 -23.29 11.41
CA LYS A 159 -8.05 -22.47 12.30
C LYS A 159 -7.98 -21.02 11.88
N ILE A 160 -7.80 -20.14 12.87
CA ILE A 160 -7.45 -18.74 12.65
C ILE A 160 -6.05 -18.48 13.24
N LEU A 161 -5.14 -17.97 12.43
CA LEU A 161 -3.82 -17.50 12.84
C LEU A 161 -3.86 -15.99 13.08
N ALA A 162 -3.40 -15.55 14.24
CA ALA A 162 -3.33 -14.13 14.60
C ALA A 162 -1.95 -13.78 15.17
N GLY A 163 -1.28 -12.84 14.52
CA GLY A 163 0.02 -12.30 14.94
C GLY A 163 -0.14 -10.94 15.59
N SER A 164 0.69 -10.63 16.60
CA SER A 164 0.63 -9.36 17.33
C SER A 164 1.83 -8.44 17.12
N LEU A 165 1.65 -7.15 17.45
CA LEU A 165 2.74 -6.15 17.49
C LEU A 165 3.91 -6.58 18.38
N GLN A 166 3.66 -7.38 19.42
CA GLN A 166 4.70 -7.89 20.33
C GLN A 166 5.36 -9.17 19.80
N GLY A 167 5.08 -9.58 18.57
CA GLY A 167 5.70 -10.72 17.90
C GLY A 167 5.15 -12.07 18.34
N GLN A 168 3.94 -12.13 18.89
CA GLN A 168 3.31 -13.41 19.25
C GLN A 168 2.42 -13.87 18.12
N LEU A 169 2.57 -15.13 17.69
CA LEU A 169 1.62 -15.79 16.80
C LEU A 169 0.82 -16.80 17.60
N LEU A 170 -0.50 -16.66 17.56
CA LEU A 170 -1.46 -17.58 18.15
C LEU A 170 -2.25 -18.27 17.04
N ARG A 171 -2.69 -19.49 17.32
CA ARG A 171 -3.64 -20.23 16.50
C ARG A 171 -4.88 -20.52 17.33
N TYR A 172 -6.03 -20.14 16.82
CA TYR A 172 -7.33 -20.46 17.38
C TYR A 172 -7.90 -21.65 16.62
N ASP A 173 -8.25 -22.71 17.35
CA ASP A 173 -9.05 -23.82 16.86
C ASP A 173 -10.52 -23.45 16.99
N TYR A 174 -11.19 -23.26 15.85
CA TYR A 174 -12.58 -22.86 15.82
C TYR A 174 -13.49 -23.97 16.39
N ALA A 175 -13.26 -25.23 16.00
CA ALA A 175 -14.07 -26.37 16.41
C ALA A 175 -13.94 -26.69 17.91
N LEU A 176 -12.72 -26.62 18.46
CA LEU A 176 -12.45 -26.86 19.88
C LEU A 176 -12.62 -25.61 20.75
N SER A 177 -12.68 -24.43 20.14
CA SER A 177 -12.62 -23.14 20.83
C SER A 177 -11.38 -22.98 21.73
N GLU A 178 -10.24 -23.47 21.25
CA GLU A 178 -8.96 -23.47 21.97
C GLU A 178 -7.93 -22.55 21.32
N LEU A 179 -7.10 -21.90 22.15
CA LEU A 179 -5.99 -21.05 21.70
C LEU A 179 -4.66 -21.73 22.00
N GLU A 180 -3.78 -21.80 21.00
CA GLU A 180 -2.44 -22.35 21.14
C GLU A 180 -1.36 -21.37 20.64
N PRO A 181 -0.25 -21.21 21.36
CA PRO A 181 0.88 -20.42 20.88
C PRO A 181 1.66 -21.17 19.80
N VAL A 182 1.92 -20.51 18.68
CA VAL A 182 2.68 -21.08 17.55
C VAL A 182 4.15 -20.66 17.60
N ILE A 183 4.40 -19.35 17.71
CA ILE A 183 5.77 -18.80 17.74
C ILE A 183 5.81 -17.46 18.50
N LYS A 184 6.94 -17.18 19.14
CA LYS A 184 7.27 -15.86 19.70
C LYS A 184 8.51 -15.32 19.01
N ALA A 185 8.32 -14.28 18.20
CA ALA A 185 9.35 -13.56 17.50
C ALA A 185 9.91 -12.39 18.32
N ALA A 186 11.06 -11.86 17.88
CA ALA A 186 11.71 -10.72 18.53
C ALA A 186 11.09 -9.36 18.18
N SER A 187 10.22 -9.31 17.16
CA SER A 187 9.61 -8.11 16.59
C SER A 187 8.19 -8.42 16.12
N THR A 188 7.39 -7.39 15.85
CA THR A 188 6.08 -7.47 15.19
C THR A 188 6.11 -8.43 14.00
N ILE A 189 5.14 -9.34 13.97
CA ILE A 189 4.92 -10.27 12.86
C ILE A 189 4.05 -9.56 11.83
N THR A 190 4.55 -9.47 10.61
CA THR A 190 3.83 -8.89 9.48
C THR A 190 3.30 -9.96 8.52
N ASP A 191 3.96 -11.12 8.48
CA ASP A 191 3.54 -12.21 7.61
C ASP A 191 4.02 -13.57 8.13
N TYR A 192 3.24 -14.60 7.83
CA TYR A 192 3.49 -15.99 8.19
C TYR A 192 2.98 -16.91 7.07
N THR A 193 3.85 -17.78 6.59
CA THR A 193 3.46 -18.78 5.57
C THR A 193 3.96 -20.14 5.99
N GLN A 194 3.08 -21.14 5.93
CA GLN A 194 3.46 -22.54 6.02
C GLN A 194 3.27 -23.18 4.65
N LYS A 195 4.34 -23.74 4.09
CA LYS A 195 4.31 -24.45 2.80
C LYS A 195 5.16 -25.70 2.91
N SER A 196 4.56 -26.86 2.65
CA SER A 196 5.17 -28.18 2.89
C SER A 196 5.67 -28.28 4.34
N ASP A 197 6.91 -28.75 4.56
CA ASP A 197 7.53 -28.86 5.89
C ASP A 197 8.18 -27.56 6.40
N ASN A 198 8.14 -26.48 5.60
CA ASN A 198 8.77 -25.21 5.94
C ASN A 198 7.74 -24.19 6.44
N THR A 199 8.17 -23.42 7.44
CA THR A 199 7.46 -22.24 7.94
C THR A 199 8.32 -21.01 7.72
N TYR A 200 7.74 -19.96 7.18
CA TYR A 200 8.35 -18.68 6.89
C TYR A 200 7.69 -17.62 7.77
N LEU A 201 8.51 -16.81 8.44
CA LEU A 201 8.04 -15.77 9.35
C LEU A 201 8.72 -14.45 9.04
N THR A 202 7.92 -13.46 8.69
CA THR A 202 8.39 -12.10 8.40
C THR A 202 8.17 -11.21 9.61
N THR A 203 9.21 -10.47 9.99
CA THR A 203 9.13 -9.50 11.08
C THR A 203 9.68 -8.15 10.65
N ILE A 204 8.95 -7.08 10.96
CA ILE A 204 9.22 -5.73 10.43
C ILE A 204 10.49 -5.07 11.01
N GLY A 205 10.92 -5.47 12.21
CA GLY A 205 11.92 -4.74 12.98
C GLY A 205 11.32 -3.49 13.61
N PHE A 206 11.75 -2.31 13.16
CA PHE A 206 11.14 -1.06 13.58
C PHE A 206 9.73 -0.89 12.99
N LEU A 207 8.73 -0.76 13.88
CA LEU A 207 7.35 -0.52 13.47
C LEU A 207 7.17 0.84 12.80
N LEU A 208 7.79 1.89 13.38
CA LEU A 208 7.77 3.26 12.86
C LEU A 208 8.82 3.46 11.74
N PRO A 209 8.66 4.49 10.88
CA PRO A 209 9.62 4.81 9.83
C PRO A 209 11.06 4.89 10.34
N SER A 210 11.97 4.20 9.64
CA SER A 210 13.40 4.13 9.94
C SER A 210 14.16 3.53 8.75
N GLU A 211 15.30 4.13 8.43
CA GLU A 211 16.28 3.64 7.46
C GLU A 211 17.22 2.58 8.05
N ILE A 212 17.19 2.34 9.37
CA ILE A 212 17.93 1.24 9.99
C ILE A 212 17.23 -0.09 9.66
N ALA A 213 17.85 -0.86 8.75
CA ALA A 213 17.46 -2.22 8.45
C ALA A 213 17.55 -3.11 9.70
N SER A 214 16.42 -3.56 10.19
CA SER A 214 16.29 -4.39 11.41
C SER A 214 15.32 -5.54 11.26
N GLY A 215 14.49 -5.52 10.21
CA GLY A 215 13.56 -6.58 9.87
C GLY A 215 14.28 -7.87 9.50
N ALA A 216 13.54 -8.97 9.56
CA ALA A 216 14.08 -10.30 9.36
C ALA A 216 13.05 -11.27 8.77
N LEU A 217 13.57 -12.21 7.98
CA LEU A 217 12.86 -13.40 7.54
C LEU A 217 13.44 -14.63 8.26
N GLY A 218 12.60 -15.33 9.01
CA GLY A 218 12.91 -16.60 9.65
C GLY A 218 12.35 -17.76 8.82
N ILE A 219 13.13 -18.83 8.69
CA ILE A 219 12.72 -20.10 8.08
C ILE A 219 12.86 -21.18 9.14
N LYS A 220 11.77 -21.89 9.43
CA LYS A 220 11.73 -23.05 10.32
C LYS A 220 11.47 -24.30 9.49
N ASN A 221 12.38 -25.27 9.56
CA ASN A 221 12.24 -26.60 8.96
C ASN A 221 12.29 -27.63 10.09
N GLY A 222 11.17 -28.26 10.41
CA GLY A 222 11.03 -29.07 11.63
C GLY A 222 11.34 -28.24 12.88
N GLU A 223 12.40 -28.58 13.62
CA GLU A 223 12.83 -27.86 14.82
C GLU A 223 13.89 -26.77 14.55
N ILE A 224 14.52 -26.77 13.37
CA ILE A 224 15.63 -25.85 13.07
C ILE A 224 15.07 -24.52 12.59
N ILE A 225 15.31 -23.46 13.36
CA ILE A 225 14.99 -22.08 13.00
C ILE A 225 16.27 -21.41 12.48
N LYS A 226 16.24 -20.90 11.26
CA LYS A 226 17.30 -20.11 10.64
C LYS A 226 16.75 -18.73 10.29
N SER A 227 17.35 -17.67 10.84
CA SER A 227 17.17 -16.32 10.28
C SER A 227 18.05 -16.19 9.05
N LEU A 228 17.54 -15.57 7.98
CA LEU A 228 18.42 -15.06 6.94
C LEU A 228 19.39 -14.04 7.56
N PRO A 229 20.67 -14.02 7.14
CA PRO A 229 21.67 -13.15 7.74
C PRO A 229 21.48 -11.68 7.34
N GLN A 230 20.87 -11.41 6.19
CA GLN A 230 20.54 -10.05 5.77
C GLN A 230 19.44 -9.46 6.63
N LYS A 231 19.65 -8.20 7.01
CA LYS A 231 18.64 -7.35 7.63
C LYS A 231 17.86 -6.65 6.54
N LEU A 232 16.55 -6.58 6.74
CA LEU A 232 15.59 -6.08 5.77
C LEU A 232 15.04 -4.72 6.23
N HIS A 233 14.74 -3.84 5.28
CA HIS A 233 14.11 -2.54 5.46
C HIS A 233 12.60 -2.71 5.63
N ARG A 234 12.15 -2.94 6.87
CA ARG A 234 10.73 -3.04 7.23
C ARG A 234 9.93 -3.97 6.29
N PRO A 235 10.24 -5.28 6.25
CA PRO A 235 9.54 -6.24 5.40
C PRO A 235 8.12 -6.48 5.93
N VAL A 236 7.15 -6.48 5.02
CA VAL A 236 5.72 -6.56 5.36
C VAL A 236 4.98 -7.72 4.72
N HIS A 237 5.54 -8.34 3.68
CA HIS A 237 4.93 -9.49 3.00
C HIS A 237 6.00 -10.39 2.40
N THR A 238 5.82 -11.71 2.49
CA THR A 238 6.70 -12.72 1.89
C THR A 238 5.88 -13.73 1.10
N LEU A 239 6.11 -13.79 -0.22
CA LEU A 239 5.52 -14.77 -1.11
C LEU A 239 6.47 -15.95 -1.32
N ILE A 240 5.96 -17.18 -1.17
CA ILE A 240 6.71 -18.43 -1.35
C ILE A 240 6.18 -19.17 -2.59
N HIS A 241 6.98 -19.20 -3.66
CA HIS A 241 6.52 -19.66 -4.97
C HIS A 241 7.65 -20.30 -5.78
N ASP A 242 7.33 -21.35 -6.54
CA ASP A 242 8.26 -22.08 -7.41
C ASP A 242 8.17 -21.49 -8.82
N PHE A 243 9.02 -20.50 -9.13
CA PHE A 243 8.92 -19.73 -10.38
C PHE A 243 9.50 -20.45 -11.58
N ASP A 244 10.49 -21.33 -11.36
CA ASP A 244 11.15 -22.10 -12.41
C ASP A 244 10.61 -23.54 -12.55
N LYS A 245 9.68 -23.94 -11.66
CA LYS A 245 8.97 -25.22 -11.66
C LYS A 245 9.93 -26.39 -11.40
N ASP A 246 11.02 -26.17 -10.65
CA ASP A 246 12.00 -27.19 -10.30
C ASP A 246 11.64 -27.97 -9.02
N GLY A 247 10.58 -27.56 -8.32
CA GLY A 247 10.11 -28.15 -7.07
C GLY A 247 10.74 -27.54 -5.81
N ILE A 248 11.57 -26.50 -5.95
CA ILE A 248 12.16 -25.72 -4.87
C ILE A 248 11.55 -24.32 -4.90
N ASP A 249 10.88 -23.94 -3.81
CA ASP A 249 10.31 -22.60 -3.74
C ASP A 249 11.39 -21.51 -3.63
N GLU A 250 11.23 -20.46 -4.43
CA GLU A 250 11.83 -19.16 -4.20
C GLU A 250 11.04 -18.34 -3.17
N ILE A 251 11.70 -17.31 -2.65
CA ILE A 251 11.15 -16.40 -1.66
C ILE A 251 11.16 -14.99 -2.24
N VAL A 252 10.01 -14.36 -2.32
CA VAL A 252 9.87 -12.96 -2.72
C VAL A 252 9.51 -12.14 -1.50
N VAL A 253 10.35 -11.16 -1.16
CA VAL A 253 10.17 -10.32 0.04
C VAL A 253 9.84 -8.90 -0.38
N SER A 254 8.71 -8.39 0.13
CA SER A 254 8.27 -6.99 -0.02
C SER A 254 8.77 -6.17 1.16
N GLU A 255 9.75 -5.30 0.91
CA GLU A 255 10.33 -4.37 1.88
C GLU A 255 9.67 -3.00 1.71
N PHE A 256 8.72 -2.69 2.61
CA PHE A 256 8.02 -1.40 2.61
C PHE A 256 9.00 -0.25 2.85
N GLY A 257 9.91 -0.43 3.82
CA GLY A 257 10.99 0.52 4.04
C GLY A 257 10.53 1.89 4.59
N ASP A 258 11.29 2.93 4.27
CA ASP A 258 10.91 4.34 4.47
C ASP A 258 11.39 5.18 3.25
N LEU A 259 12.56 5.78 3.30
CA LEU A 259 13.18 6.41 2.14
C LEU A 259 13.76 5.37 1.18
N LYS A 260 14.20 4.23 1.72
CA LYS A 260 14.59 3.03 0.98
C LYS A 260 13.72 1.85 1.35
N GLY A 261 13.52 0.97 0.37
CA GLY A 261 12.90 -0.34 0.44
C GLY A 261 13.08 -1.00 -0.93
N GLN A 262 12.54 -2.19 -1.12
CA GLN A 262 12.69 -2.93 -2.37
C GLN A 262 11.74 -4.12 -2.45
N LEU A 263 11.58 -4.66 -3.66
CA LEU A 263 11.09 -6.02 -3.89
C LEU A 263 12.29 -6.89 -4.29
N ALA A 264 12.51 -7.98 -3.56
CA ALA A 264 13.63 -8.88 -3.84
C ALA A 264 13.19 -10.34 -3.92
N LEU A 265 13.71 -11.05 -4.92
CA LEU A 265 13.63 -12.50 -5.08
C LEU A 265 14.88 -13.14 -4.46
N TRP A 266 14.69 -14.18 -3.68
CA TRP A 266 15.76 -14.92 -3.03
C TRP A 266 15.71 -16.38 -3.50
N LYS A 267 16.74 -16.79 -4.24
CA LYS A 267 16.90 -18.16 -4.72
C LYS A 267 17.97 -18.90 -3.93
N LYS A 268 17.75 -20.19 -3.68
CA LYS A 268 18.76 -21.07 -3.10
C LYS A 268 19.75 -21.53 -4.19
N ASN A 269 21.04 -21.31 -3.97
CA ASN A 269 22.10 -21.80 -4.85
C ASN A 269 22.46 -23.27 -4.56
N ALA A 270 23.36 -23.84 -5.38
CA ALA A 270 23.81 -25.23 -5.25
C ALA A 270 24.44 -25.58 -3.87
N ASP A 271 25.01 -24.59 -3.17
CA ASP A 271 25.58 -24.75 -1.82
C ASP A 271 24.53 -24.57 -0.70
N GLY A 272 23.28 -24.28 -1.06
CA GLY A 272 22.18 -24.07 -0.13
C GLY A 272 22.10 -22.67 0.47
N HIS A 273 22.86 -21.70 -0.04
CA HIS A 273 22.79 -20.30 0.35
C HIS A 273 21.77 -19.54 -0.49
N PHE A 274 21.05 -18.60 0.13
CA PHE A 274 20.16 -17.73 -0.60
C PHE A 274 20.96 -16.60 -1.27
N ILE A 275 20.67 -16.38 -2.55
CA ILE A 275 21.18 -15.28 -3.37
C ILE A 275 20.01 -14.36 -3.67
N GLU A 276 20.22 -13.08 -3.40
CA GLU A 276 19.26 -12.01 -3.62
C GLU A 276 19.34 -11.48 -5.06
N GLN A 277 18.18 -11.28 -5.67
CA GLN A 277 17.97 -10.56 -6.92
C GLN A 277 16.95 -9.46 -6.65
N VAL A 278 17.40 -8.21 -6.70
CA VAL A 278 16.51 -7.04 -6.59
C VAL A 278 15.65 -6.95 -7.85
N LEU A 279 14.33 -6.98 -7.67
CA LEU A 279 13.33 -6.89 -8.73
C LEU A 279 12.83 -5.45 -8.92
N LEU A 280 12.56 -4.75 -7.81
CA LEU A 280 12.25 -3.31 -7.79
C LEU A 280 13.07 -2.65 -6.69
N ASN A 281 13.78 -1.57 -7.02
CA ASN A 281 14.63 -0.84 -6.07
C ASN A 281 13.95 0.47 -5.64
N GLN A 282 12.81 0.36 -4.96
CA GLN A 282 12.05 1.49 -4.44
C GLN A 282 11.30 1.11 -3.16
N PRO A 283 11.05 2.07 -2.24
CA PRO A 283 10.23 1.82 -1.06
C PRO A 283 8.76 1.57 -1.43
N GLY A 284 7.98 1.20 -0.43
CA GLY A 284 6.53 1.15 -0.53
C GLY A 284 5.97 -0.17 -1.03
N VAL A 285 6.78 -1.20 -1.28
CA VAL A 285 6.24 -2.49 -1.72
C VAL A 285 5.55 -3.18 -0.53
N ILE A 286 4.25 -3.41 -0.63
CA ILE A 286 3.45 -3.95 0.51
C ILE A 286 2.88 -5.34 0.29
N LYS A 287 2.65 -5.76 -0.94
CA LYS A 287 2.09 -7.09 -1.28
C LYS A 287 2.47 -7.46 -2.71
N THR A 288 2.61 -8.77 -2.93
CA THR A 288 2.82 -9.34 -4.25
C THR A 288 1.97 -10.59 -4.48
N GLU A 289 1.55 -10.82 -5.71
CA GLU A 289 0.90 -12.05 -6.17
C GLU A 289 1.69 -12.68 -7.32
N ALA A 290 1.69 -14.01 -7.42
CA ALA A 290 2.27 -14.74 -8.54
C ALA A 290 1.15 -15.35 -9.41
N ARG A 291 1.12 -15.00 -10.70
CA ARG A 291 0.12 -15.42 -11.69
C ARG A 291 0.69 -15.35 -13.10
N ASP A 292 0.30 -16.27 -13.97
CA ASP A 292 0.52 -16.17 -15.43
C ASP A 292 -0.44 -15.15 -16.06
N ILE A 293 -0.20 -13.85 -15.86
CA ILE A 293 -1.13 -12.77 -16.25
C ILE A 293 -1.10 -12.47 -17.76
N ASN A 294 -0.10 -12.96 -18.49
CA ASN A 294 -0.03 -12.82 -19.95
C ASN A 294 -0.27 -14.14 -20.70
N ASN A 295 -0.64 -15.20 -20.00
CA ASN A 295 -0.91 -16.53 -20.53
C ASN A 295 0.27 -17.13 -21.35
N ASP A 296 1.52 -16.85 -20.96
CA ASP A 296 2.73 -17.39 -21.62
C ASP A 296 3.24 -18.71 -21.01
N GLY A 297 2.59 -19.20 -19.96
CA GLY A 297 2.90 -20.43 -19.24
C GLY A 297 3.90 -20.25 -18.10
N LYS A 298 4.29 -19.01 -17.77
CA LYS A 298 5.17 -18.69 -16.63
C LYS A 298 4.45 -17.79 -15.65
N ASP A 299 4.76 -17.98 -14.36
CA ASP A 299 4.20 -17.10 -13.35
C ASP A 299 4.95 -15.75 -13.35
N ASP A 300 4.21 -14.69 -13.60
CA ASP A 300 4.63 -13.30 -13.43
C ASP A 300 4.43 -12.87 -11.97
N LEU A 301 4.94 -11.70 -11.62
CA LEU A 301 4.79 -11.09 -10.30
C LEU A 301 4.01 -9.78 -10.40
N ILE A 302 2.95 -9.62 -9.62
CA ILE A 302 2.16 -8.38 -9.58
C ILE A 302 2.43 -7.74 -8.23
N ALA A 303 2.93 -6.51 -8.22
CA ALA A 303 3.35 -5.81 -7.02
C ALA A 303 2.61 -4.48 -6.86
N VAL A 304 2.08 -4.24 -5.67
CA VAL A 304 1.55 -2.92 -5.28
C VAL A 304 2.63 -2.13 -4.54
N THR A 305 2.76 -0.86 -4.90
CA THR A 305 3.60 0.11 -4.20
C THR A 305 2.77 1.26 -3.64
N SER A 306 3.08 1.67 -2.41
CA SER A 306 2.27 2.62 -1.62
C SER A 306 3.05 3.78 -1.02
N GLN A 307 4.36 3.84 -1.26
CA GLN A 307 5.22 4.93 -0.79
C GLN A 307 6.20 5.33 -1.89
N GLY A 308 6.39 6.65 -2.05
CA GLY A 308 7.13 7.21 -3.17
C GLY A 308 6.28 7.17 -4.44
N GLU A 309 6.47 6.15 -5.26
CA GLU A 309 5.69 5.94 -6.48
C GLU A 309 4.56 4.93 -6.22
N GLU A 310 3.34 5.44 -6.04
CA GLU A 310 2.16 4.61 -5.83
C GLU A 310 1.66 4.00 -7.15
N GLY A 311 1.35 2.71 -7.17
CA GLY A 311 0.89 2.04 -8.38
C GLY A 311 0.85 0.53 -8.29
N ILE A 312 0.54 -0.10 -9.43
CA ILE A 312 0.69 -1.53 -9.67
C ILE A 312 1.74 -1.74 -10.74
N THR A 313 2.74 -2.57 -10.44
CA THR A 313 3.78 -2.99 -11.36
C THR A 313 3.67 -4.48 -11.61
N ILE A 314 3.53 -4.86 -12.88
CA ILE A 314 3.67 -6.25 -13.31
C ILE A 314 5.13 -6.48 -13.67
N LEU A 315 5.71 -7.52 -13.10
CA LEU A 315 7.03 -8.01 -13.37
C LEU A 315 6.89 -9.27 -14.22
N TYR A 316 7.06 -9.10 -15.53
CA TYR A 316 6.89 -10.19 -16.49
C TYR A 316 8.11 -11.11 -16.51
N GLN A 317 7.90 -12.42 -16.33
CA GLN A 317 8.95 -13.44 -16.38
C GLN A 317 9.36 -13.74 -17.83
N THR A 318 10.23 -12.90 -18.39
CA THR A 318 10.69 -13.02 -19.78
C THR A 318 11.54 -14.27 -20.06
N GLU A 319 12.35 -14.67 -19.08
CA GLU A 319 13.13 -15.92 -19.06
C GLU A 319 13.06 -16.50 -17.65
N GLU A 320 13.57 -17.71 -17.44
CA GLU A 320 13.65 -18.36 -16.12
C GLU A 320 14.21 -17.39 -15.05
N MET A 321 13.32 -16.99 -14.13
CA MET A 321 13.54 -16.05 -13.03
C MET A 321 14.07 -14.65 -13.43
N LYS A 322 13.95 -14.27 -14.70
CA LYS A 322 14.27 -12.92 -15.17
C LYS A 322 13.03 -12.11 -15.43
N PHE A 323 12.86 -11.09 -14.62
CA PHE A 323 11.68 -10.26 -14.59
C PHE A 323 11.91 -8.91 -15.28
N ARG A 324 10.98 -8.50 -16.14
CA ARG A 324 10.90 -7.18 -16.74
C ARG A 324 9.74 -6.41 -16.07
N PRO A 325 10.02 -5.36 -15.28
CA PRO A 325 8.97 -4.58 -14.66
C PRO A 325 8.27 -3.67 -15.69
N GLU A 326 6.96 -3.53 -15.53
CA GLU A 326 6.10 -2.65 -16.28
C GLU A 326 5.03 -2.08 -15.33
N GLN A 327 5.03 -0.77 -15.15
CA GLN A 327 4.03 -0.10 -14.32
C GLN A 327 2.75 0.05 -15.14
N VAL A 328 1.72 -0.73 -14.79
CA VAL A 328 0.45 -0.79 -15.52
C VAL A 328 -0.60 0.15 -14.94
N LEU A 329 -0.50 0.48 -13.65
CA LEU A 329 -1.31 1.48 -12.97
C LEU A 329 -0.41 2.40 -12.16
N ARG A 330 -0.71 3.71 -12.18
CA ARG A 330 0.02 4.73 -11.44
C ARG A 330 -0.98 5.63 -10.73
N PHE A 331 -0.74 5.90 -9.46
CA PHE A 331 -1.65 6.67 -8.62
C PHE A 331 -0.97 7.96 -8.10
N PRO A 332 -1.76 9.00 -7.75
CA PRO A 332 -1.23 10.15 -7.04
C PRO A 332 -0.62 9.73 -5.69
N PRO A 333 0.47 10.38 -5.24
CA PRO A 333 1.26 10.01 -4.05
C PRO A 333 0.56 10.26 -2.71
N ASN A 334 -0.70 10.65 -2.75
CA ASN A 334 -1.53 10.97 -1.58
C ASN A 334 -2.80 10.13 -1.53
N TYR A 335 -2.93 9.12 -2.40
CA TYR A 335 -4.04 8.18 -2.40
C TYR A 335 -3.95 7.19 -1.22
N GLY A 336 -2.74 6.90 -0.72
CA GLY A 336 -2.59 5.94 0.37
C GLY A 336 -3.01 4.54 -0.08
N THR A 337 -2.57 4.14 -1.28
CA THR A 337 -2.79 2.81 -1.85
C THR A 337 -2.31 1.76 -0.86
N SER A 338 -3.17 0.84 -0.45
CA SER A 338 -2.84 -0.04 0.69
C SER A 338 -3.16 -1.50 0.46
N TRP A 339 -3.93 -1.86 -0.57
CA TRP A 339 -4.25 -3.25 -0.90
C TRP A 339 -4.60 -3.41 -2.37
N PHE A 340 -4.46 -4.63 -2.88
CA PHE A 340 -4.99 -5.03 -4.18
C PHE A 340 -5.34 -6.52 -4.19
N GLU A 341 -6.22 -6.91 -5.11
CA GLU A 341 -6.52 -8.29 -5.49
C GLU A 341 -6.63 -8.39 -7.02
N THR A 342 -6.36 -9.58 -7.55
CA THR A 342 -6.57 -9.91 -8.96
C THR A 342 -7.61 -11.01 -9.11
N LEU A 343 -8.61 -10.77 -9.96
CA LEU A 343 -9.66 -11.71 -10.30
C LEU A 343 -10.31 -11.31 -11.63
N ASP A 344 -10.94 -12.25 -12.32
CA ASP A 344 -11.79 -12.00 -13.48
C ASP A 344 -13.16 -11.50 -12.98
N PHE A 345 -13.27 -10.18 -12.74
CA PHE A 345 -14.42 -9.59 -12.05
C PHE A 345 -15.65 -9.58 -12.96
N ASP A 346 -15.47 -9.31 -14.26
CA ASP A 346 -16.57 -9.23 -15.23
C ASP A 346 -16.83 -10.51 -16.04
N LYS A 347 -16.03 -11.56 -15.80
CA LYS A 347 -16.14 -12.90 -16.37
C LYS A 347 -15.86 -12.95 -17.87
N ASP A 348 -14.95 -12.10 -18.35
CA ASP A 348 -14.51 -12.09 -19.75
C ASP A 348 -13.28 -13.00 -20.01
N GLY A 349 -12.65 -13.49 -18.93
CA GLY A 349 -11.53 -14.42 -18.97
C GLY A 349 -10.16 -13.77 -18.74
N ASP A 350 -10.09 -12.45 -18.60
CA ASP A 350 -8.88 -11.70 -18.29
C ASP A 350 -8.87 -11.30 -16.80
N LEU A 351 -7.69 -11.30 -16.16
CA LEU A 351 -7.59 -10.90 -14.75
C LEU A 351 -7.64 -9.38 -14.64
N ASP A 352 -8.60 -8.87 -13.88
CA ASP A 352 -8.77 -7.48 -13.50
C ASP A 352 -7.96 -7.14 -12.24
N ILE A 353 -7.87 -5.84 -11.94
CA ILE A 353 -7.20 -5.33 -10.75
C ILE A 353 -8.15 -4.48 -9.92
N ILE A 354 -8.40 -4.90 -8.68
CA ILE A 354 -9.12 -4.10 -7.68
C ILE A 354 -8.12 -3.54 -6.68
N THR A 355 -8.23 -2.25 -6.34
CA THR A 355 -7.32 -1.58 -5.39
C THR A 355 -8.07 -0.83 -4.30
N ALA A 356 -7.47 -0.78 -3.10
CA ALA A 356 -7.91 0.06 -2.00
C ALA A 356 -6.96 1.22 -1.75
N HIS A 357 -7.55 2.40 -1.53
CA HIS A 357 -6.87 3.65 -1.26
C HIS A 357 -7.49 4.29 -0.04
N GLY A 358 -6.70 4.48 1.01
CA GLY A 358 -7.28 4.93 2.27
C GLY A 358 -6.32 5.05 3.41
N ASP A 359 -5.05 4.70 3.23
CA ASP A 359 -4.07 5.01 4.26
C ASP A 359 -4.01 6.52 4.49
N ASN A 360 -4.11 6.89 5.75
CA ASN A 360 -4.11 8.27 6.20
C ASN A 360 -3.18 8.45 7.40
N ALA A 361 -2.30 7.48 7.69
CA ALA A 361 -1.25 7.59 8.70
C ALA A 361 -0.04 8.41 8.20
N ASP A 362 -0.28 9.39 7.32
CA ASP A 362 0.74 10.24 6.73
C ASP A 362 0.74 11.66 7.35
N GLU A 363 1.69 12.49 6.93
CA GLU A 363 1.83 13.87 7.41
C GLU A 363 0.67 14.80 6.98
N THR A 364 -0.16 14.36 6.02
CA THR A 364 -1.26 15.09 5.39
C THR A 364 -2.64 14.58 5.80
N TYR A 365 -2.78 14.13 7.06
CA TYR A 365 -4.06 13.65 7.60
C TYR A 365 -5.23 14.62 7.31
N THR A 366 -6.14 14.19 6.45
CA THR A 366 -7.42 14.84 6.15
C THR A 366 -8.36 13.83 5.51
N MET A 367 -9.67 14.08 5.52
CA MET A 367 -10.60 13.24 4.75
C MET A 367 -10.44 13.55 3.27
N LYS A 368 -10.19 12.53 2.46
CA LYS A 368 -9.79 12.65 1.06
C LYS A 368 -10.90 12.00 0.21
N PRO A 369 -11.67 12.78 -0.59
CA PRO A 369 -12.86 12.27 -1.29
C PRO A 369 -12.55 11.22 -2.38
N TYR A 370 -11.26 11.04 -2.70
CA TYR A 370 -10.74 10.04 -3.62
C TYR A 370 -10.24 8.77 -2.91
N HIS A 371 -10.31 8.69 -1.58
CA HIS A 371 -10.15 7.43 -0.85
C HIS A 371 -11.34 6.51 -1.11
N GLY A 372 -11.06 5.22 -1.26
CA GLY A 372 -12.06 4.21 -1.56
C GLY A 372 -11.48 3.01 -2.29
N LEU A 373 -12.38 2.20 -2.83
CA LEU A 373 -12.09 1.03 -3.66
C LEU A 373 -12.25 1.39 -5.14
N ARG A 374 -11.37 0.87 -5.99
CA ARG A 374 -11.40 1.03 -7.45
C ARG A 374 -11.33 -0.32 -8.12
N ILE A 375 -12.11 -0.51 -9.18
CA ILE A 375 -12.03 -1.68 -10.07
C ILE A 375 -11.47 -1.21 -11.41
N HIS A 376 -10.40 -1.84 -11.86
CA HIS A 376 -9.78 -1.60 -13.15
C HIS A 376 -9.92 -2.84 -14.02
N LEU A 377 -10.72 -2.74 -15.08
CA LEU A 377 -10.94 -3.84 -16.01
C LEU A 377 -9.77 -3.97 -16.98
N ASN A 378 -9.38 -5.21 -17.29
CA ASN A 378 -8.34 -5.55 -18.23
C ASN A 378 -8.90 -5.64 -19.66
N ASP A 379 -8.18 -5.12 -20.66
CA ASP A 379 -8.57 -5.22 -22.08
C ASP A 379 -8.06 -6.51 -22.77
N GLY A 380 -7.54 -7.46 -22.00
CA GLY A 380 -6.88 -8.69 -22.47
C GLY A 380 -5.45 -8.49 -22.98
N LEU A 381 -4.94 -7.26 -22.96
CA LEU A 381 -3.56 -6.91 -23.28
C LEU A 381 -2.80 -6.35 -22.07
N ASN A 382 -3.38 -6.48 -20.86
CA ASN A 382 -2.90 -5.89 -19.62
C ASN A 382 -2.85 -4.36 -19.66
N HIS A 383 -3.75 -3.73 -20.42
CA HIS A 383 -4.11 -2.34 -20.22
C HIS A 383 -5.36 -2.25 -19.35
N PHE A 384 -5.28 -1.47 -18.28
CA PHE A 384 -6.31 -1.41 -17.26
C PHE A 384 -7.06 -0.07 -17.29
N GLU A 385 -8.39 -0.10 -17.31
CA GLU A 385 -9.26 1.07 -17.25
C GLU A 385 -10.06 1.12 -15.94
N GLU A 386 -9.95 2.22 -15.18
CA GLU A 386 -10.79 2.45 -14.00
C GLU A 386 -12.27 2.49 -14.42
N SER A 387 -13.01 1.42 -14.12
CA SER A 387 -14.40 1.24 -14.53
C SER A 387 -15.39 1.53 -13.41
N PHE A 388 -14.92 1.46 -12.15
CA PHE A 388 -15.75 1.73 -10.98
C PHE A 388 -14.95 2.32 -9.82
N PHE A 389 -15.59 3.21 -9.06
CA PHE A 389 -15.05 3.79 -7.83
C PHE A 389 -16.13 3.82 -6.72
N TYR A 390 -15.80 3.19 -5.59
CA TYR A 390 -16.56 3.26 -4.36
C TYR A 390 -15.85 4.17 -3.33
N PRO A 391 -16.32 5.40 -3.08
CA PRO A 391 -15.72 6.30 -2.11
C PRO A 391 -15.92 5.78 -0.69
N LEU A 392 -14.82 5.65 0.03
CA LEU A 392 -14.77 5.24 1.43
C LEU A 392 -13.47 5.79 2.05
N ASN A 393 -13.59 6.82 2.89
CA ASN A 393 -12.43 7.29 3.64
C ASN A 393 -11.86 6.16 4.48
N GLY A 394 -10.54 6.00 4.46
CA GLY A 394 -9.86 5.03 5.29
C GLY A 394 -9.86 3.61 4.75
N CYS A 395 -10.36 3.38 3.53
CA CYS A 395 -10.39 2.06 2.88
C CYS A 395 -8.96 1.50 2.68
N THR A 396 -8.50 0.67 3.61
CA THR A 396 -7.13 0.14 3.61
C THR A 396 -7.03 -1.31 3.14
N ARG A 397 -8.15 -2.03 3.15
CA ARG A 397 -8.23 -3.43 2.79
C ARG A 397 -9.61 -3.76 2.23
N PHE A 398 -9.68 -4.81 1.43
CA PHE A 398 -10.93 -5.44 1.03
C PHE A 398 -10.68 -6.93 0.77
N LEU A 399 -11.76 -7.70 0.64
CA LEU A 399 -11.79 -9.05 0.10
C LEU A 399 -12.86 -9.12 -0.98
N SER A 400 -12.61 -9.90 -2.00
CA SER A 400 -13.59 -10.29 -3.02
C SER A 400 -14.04 -11.73 -2.78
N GLY A 401 -15.32 -12.01 -2.99
CA GLY A 401 -15.85 -13.37 -2.93
C GLY A 401 -17.36 -13.41 -3.14
N ASP A 402 -17.88 -14.55 -3.59
CA ASP A 402 -19.32 -14.85 -3.67
C ASP A 402 -19.87 -15.15 -2.27
N PHE A 403 -20.02 -14.12 -1.44
CA PHE A 403 -20.40 -14.27 -0.04
C PHE A 403 -21.87 -14.65 0.10
N ASP A 404 -22.76 -14.23 -0.80
CA ASP A 404 -24.19 -14.59 -0.77
C ASP A 404 -24.58 -15.82 -1.63
N GLN A 405 -23.60 -16.45 -2.29
CA GLN A 405 -23.73 -17.64 -3.14
C GLN A 405 -24.68 -17.46 -4.33
N ASP A 406 -24.85 -16.24 -4.81
CA ASP A 406 -25.65 -15.97 -6.01
C ASP A 406 -24.84 -16.11 -7.31
N GLY A 407 -23.54 -16.34 -7.18
CA GLY A 407 -22.62 -16.63 -8.25
C GLY A 407 -21.95 -15.40 -8.82
N ASP A 408 -22.10 -14.20 -8.25
CA ASP A 408 -21.30 -13.03 -8.59
C ASP A 408 -20.34 -12.60 -7.46
N GLU A 409 -19.38 -11.72 -7.77
CA GLU A 409 -18.33 -11.35 -6.83
C GLU A 409 -18.78 -10.13 -6.00
N ASP A 410 -18.99 -10.35 -4.70
CA ASP A 410 -19.21 -9.31 -3.71
C ASP A 410 -17.88 -8.74 -3.19
N LEU A 411 -17.97 -7.64 -2.43
CA LEU A 411 -16.79 -7.03 -1.81
C LEU A 411 -17.02 -6.72 -0.32
N ALA A 412 -16.09 -7.14 0.54
CA ALA A 412 -16.03 -6.75 1.94
C ALA A 412 -14.90 -5.75 2.18
N LEU A 413 -15.22 -4.49 2.48
CA LEU A 413 -14.26 -3.38 2.61
C LEU A 413 -14.03 -3.04 4.07
N LEU A 414 -12.78 -2.71 4.39
CA LEU A 414 -12.36 -2.29 5.73
C LEU A 414 -11.83 -0.87 5.72
N SER A 415 -12.37 -0.03 6.61
CA SER A 415 -11.87 1.31 6.85
C SER A 415 -11.13 1.43 8.19
N THR A 416 -9.81 1.59 8.11
CA THR A 416 -8.95 1.83 9.29
C THR A 416 -8.97 3.30 9.73
N PHE A 417 -9.25 4.22 8.79
CA PHE A 417 -9.30 5.68 9.00
C PHE A 417 -10.65 6.28 8.59
N PRO A 418 -11.76 5.81 9.15
CA PRO A 418 -13.07 6.33 8.82
C PRO A 418 -13.21 7.78 9.28
N ASP A 419 -14.15 8.51 8.69
CA ASP A 419 -14.60 9.79 9.23
C ASP A 419 -15.44 9.52 10.49
N TYR A 420 -14.79 9.38 11.65
CA TYR A 420 -15.48 9.14 12.92
C TYR A 420 -16.44 10.27 13.33
N GLU A 421 -16.31 11.48 12.77
CA GLU A 421 -17.13 12.63 13.13
C GLU A 421 -18.46 12.61 12.34
N ASN A 422 -18.38 12.42 11.02
CA ASN A 422 -19.56 12.53 10.15
C ASN A 422 -20.10 11.16 9.69
N HIS A 423 -19.26 10.13 9.64
CA HIS A 423 -19.58 8.79 9.14
C HIS A 423 -19.06 7.67 10.07
N PRO A 424 -19.39 7.66 11.37
CA PRO A 424 -18.85 6.70 12.35
C PRO A 424 -19.28 5.24 12.10
N HIS A 425 -20.12 5.00 11.10
CA HIS A 425 -20.61 3.68 10.74
C HIS A 425 -19.84 3.03 9.59
N GLU A 426 -18.93 3.76 8.95
CA GLU A 426 -18.21 3.33 7.75
C GLU A 426 -16.86 2.67 8.10
N THR A 427 -16.83 1.80 9.11
CA THR A 427 -15.62 1.07 9.54
C THR A 427 -15.44 -0.27 8.81
N PHE A 428 -16.55 -0.91 8.46
CA PHE A 428 -16.64 -2.11 7.62
C PHE A 428 -17.86 -1.94 6.72
N ILE A 429 -17.70 -2.18 5.42
CA ILE A 429 -18.75 -2.09 4.43
C ILE A 429 -18.80 -3.40 3.64
N TYR A 430 -19.94 -4.07 3.64
CA TYR A 430 -20.20 -5.18 2.71
C TYR A 430 -20.96 -4.63 1.49
N LEU A 431 -20.47 -4.93 0.29
CA LEU A 431 -21.05 -4.54 -0.99
C LEU A 431 -21.60 -5.81 -1.66
N GLU A 432 -22.90 -6.02 -1.54
CA GLU A 432 -23.65 -7.01 -2.33
C GLU A 432 -23.67 -6.52 -3.78
N ASN A 433 -23.04 -7.27 -4.67
CA ASN A 433 -23.14 -7.04 -6.09
C ASN A 433 -24.51 -7.56 -6.58
N ARG A 434 -25.17 -6.76 -7.41
CA ARG A 434 -26.51 -7.07 -7.95
C ARG A 434 -26.49 -7.16 -9.46
N ASN A 435 -25.44 -6.62 -10.06
CA ASN A 435 -25.22 -6.58 -11.49
C ASN A 435 -23.79 -6.12 -11.78
N THR A 436 -22.91 -7.11 -11.98
CA THR A 436 -21.50 -6.92 -12.36
C THR A 436 -21.34 -5.96 -13.55
N LYS A 437 -22.18 -6.11 -14.60
CA LYS A 437 -22.05 -5.33 -15.84
C LYS A 437 -22.32 -3.84 -15.67
N THR A 438 -23.09 -3.46 -14.65
CA THR A 438 -23.41 -2.07 -14.36
C THR A 438 -22.77 -1.57 -13.08
N PHE A 439 -21.96 -2.40 -12.41
CA PHE A 439 -21.42 -2.14 -11.08
C PHE A 439 -22.51 -1.68 -10.09
N ASP A 440 -23.68 -2.34 -10.11
CA ASP A 440 -24.76 -2.03 -9.18
C ASP A 440 -24.51 -2.77 -7.86
N PHE A 441 -24.01 -2.04 -6.87
CA PHE A 441 -23.77 -2.57 -5.54
C PHE A 441 -24.76 -2.01 -4.53
N LYS A 442 -25.16 -2.84 -3.58
CA LYS A 442 -25.87 -2.42 -2.38
C LYS A 442 -24.99 -2.54 -1.15
N SER A 443 -24.90 -1.44 -0.43
CA SER A 443 -23.96 -1.30 0.68
C SER A 443 -24.61 -1.58 2.03
N TYR A 444 -23.91 -2.34 2.85
CA TYR A 444 -24.27 -2.70 4.21
C TYR A 444 -23.17 -2.35 5.20
N ARG A 445 -23.57 -2.17 6.46
CA ARG A 445 -22.68 -1.93 7.61
C ARG A 445 -22.93 -2.95 8.70
N LEU A 446 -21.96 -3.07 9.60
CA LEU A 446 -22.13 -3.81 10.86
C LEU A 446 -23.21 -3.16 11.74
N ALA A 447 -23.87 -4.00 12.56
CA ALA A 447 -24.79 -3.55 13.60
C ALA A 447 -24.08 -2.64 14.62
N ASP A 448 -22.93 -3.08 15.14
CA ASP A 448 -21.99 -2.28 15.94
C ASP A 448 -20.66 -2.08 15.20
N PRO A 449 -20.55 -1.01 14.39
CA PRO A 449 -19.37 -0.76 13.57
C PRO A 449 -18.12 -0.41 14.40
N ASN A 450 -18.29 0.02 15.65
CA ASN A 450 -17.18 0.48 16.50
C ASN A 450 -16.88 -0.50 17.64
N LEU A 451 -17.27 -1.77 17.51
CA LEU A 451 -16.95 -2.82 18.48
C LEU A 451 -15.44 -3.09 18.58
N GLY A 452 -14.71 -2.86 17.49
CA GLY A 452 -13.27 -2.87 17.44
C GLY A 452 -12.76 -1.80 16.49
N ARG A 453 -11.44 -1.57 16.50
CA ARG A 453 -10.78 -0.76 15.48
C ARG A 453 -10.20 -1.70 14.45
N TRP A 454 -11.00 -2.02 13.44
CA TRP A 454 -10.64 -3.03 12.45
C TRP A 454 -9.45 -2.56 11.60
N PHE A 455 -8.53 -3.48 11.35
CA PHE A 455 -7.28 -3.23 10.62
C PHE A 455 -6.97 -4.30 9.58
N LEU A 456 -7.28 -5.55 9.87
CA LEU A 456 -7.10 -6.68 8.96
C LEU A 456 -8.43 -7.37 8.70
N LEU A 457 -8.52 -8.02 7.56
CA LEU A 457 -9.58 -8.98 7.27
C LEU A 457 -9.02 -10.19 6.51
N ASP A 458 -9.66 -11.33 6.67
CA ASP A 458 -9.47 -12.53 5.85
C ASP A 458 -10.79 -13.30 5.74
N SER A 459 -10.95 -14.14 4.73
CA SER A 459 -12.17 -14.92 4.49
C SER A 459 -11.90 -16.39 4.18
N GLY A 460 -12.87 -17.23 4.52
CA GLY A 460 -12.85 -18.67 4.27
C GLY A 460 -13.91 -19.36 5.09
N ASP A 461 -14.30 -20.56 4.65
CA ASP A 461 -15.25 -21.44 5.35
C ASP A 461 -14.58 -21.95 6.65
N ILE A 462 -14.78 -21.24 7.77
CA ILE A 462 -14.10 -21.55 9.05
C ILE A 462 -14.83 -22.65 9.81
N ASP A 463 -16.15 -22.74 9.65
CA ASP A 463 -17.00 -23.69 10.37
C ASP A 463 -17.34 -24.97 9.56
N HIS A 464 -16.93 -25.03 8.29
CA HIS A 464 -17.12 -26.13 7.34
C HIS A 464 -18.58 -26.39 6.97
N ASP A 465 -19.41 -25.35 6.97
CA ASP A 465 -20.81 -25.46 6.57
C ASP A 465 -21.02 -25.25 5.06
N GLY A 466 -20.01 -24.73 4.35
CA GLY A 466 -19.97 -24.55 2.91
C GLY A 466 -20.29 -23.14 2.43
N ASP A 467 -20.58 -22.19 3.31
CA ASP A 467 -20.54 -20.76 3.00
C ASP A 467 -19.23 -20.10 3.48
N ILE A 468 -18.97 -18.89 2.98
CA ILE A 468 -17.71 -18.19 3.25
C ILE A 468 -17.90 -17.19 4.38
N ASP A 469 -17.12 -17.37 5.45
CA ASP A 469 -17.06 -16.46 6.59
C ASP A 469 -16.03 -15.36 6.40
N ILE A 470 -16.16 -14.29 7.20
CA ILE A 470 -15.19 -13.19 7.25
C ILE A 470 -14.68 -13.01 8.68
N VAL A 471 -13.38 -12.89 8.85
CA VAL A 471 -12.77 -12.57 10.15
C VAL A 471 -12.10 -11.20 10.08
N LEU A 472 -12.43 -10.31 11.01
CA LEU A 472 -11.79 -9.00 11.18
C LEU A 472 -10.81 -9.03 12.35
N GLY A 473 -9.63 -8.44 12.17
CA GLY A 473 -8.62 -8.24 13.20
C GLY A 473 -8.54 -6.79 13.66
N SER A 474 -8.46 -6.57 14.97
CA SER A 474 -8.46 -5.25 15.59
C SER A 474 -7.03 -4.74 15.89
N LEU A 475 -6.83 -3.42 15.74
CA LEU A 475 -5.58 -2.73 16.09
C LEU A 475 -5.88 -1.39 16.79
N THR A 476 -5.75 -1.37 18.11
CA THR A 476 -6.03 -0.19 18.93
C THR A 476 -4.82 0.73 19.10
N TYR A 477 -3.65 0.36 18.55
CA TYR A 477 -2.45 1.20 18.51
C TYR A 477 -2.75 2.57 17.87
N VAL A 478 -2.57 3.67 18.61
CA VAL A 478 -2.99 5.01 18.15
C VAL A 478 -1.89 5.65 17.30
N TYR A 479 -2.16 5.81 16.01
CA TYR A 479 -1.29 6.50 15.03
C TYR A 479 -2.03 7.57 14.21
N SER A 480 -3.32 7.77 14.48
CA SER A 480 -4.15 8.81 13.88
C SER A 480 -5.11 9.39 14.93
N PRO A 481 -5.72 10.57 14.68
CA PRO A 481 -6.76 11.10 15.53
C PRO A 481 -7.95 10.13 15.65
N ILE A 482 -8.35 9.85 16.89
CA ILE A 482 -9.50 8.98 17.24
C ILE A 482 -10.31 9.72 18.32
N PRO A 483 -11.66 9.69 18.27
CA PRO A 483 -12.50 10.20 19.37
C PRO A 483 -12.14 9.58 20.72
N LYS A 484 -12.15 10.39 21.79
CA LYS A 484 -11.74 9.93 23.12
C LYS A 484 -12.61 8.79 23.63
N GLU A 485 -13.90 8.86 23.35
CA GLU A 485 -14.89 7.86 23.74
C GLU A 485 -14.58 6.49 23.13
N LEU A 486 -14.14 6.46 21.87
CA LEU A 486 -13.74 5.22 21.19
C LEU A 486 -12.39 4.71 21.70
N GLN A 487 -11.42 5.60 21.95
CA GLN A 487 -10.15 5.20 22.58
C GLN A 487 -10.38 4.55 23.95
N GLU A 488 -11.25 5.13 24.78
CA GLU A 488 -11.61 4.56 26.08
C GLU A 488 -12.37 3.25 25.94
N ARG A 489 -13.32 3.16 24.99
CA ARG A 489 -14.04 1.92 24.70
C ARG A 489 -13.09 0.79 24.35
N TRP A 490 -12.26 0.95 23.33
CA TRP A 490 -11.36 -0.11 22.85
C TRP A 490 -10.20 -0.42 23.80
N LYS A 491 -9.89 0.50 24.71
CA LYS A 491 -8.92 0.23 25.77
C LYS A 491 -9.50 -0.65 26.87
N ASN A 492 -10.80 -0.63 27.09
CA ASN A 492 -11.48 -1.37 28.15
C ASN A 492 -12.24 -2.61 27.64
N GLU A 493 -12.50 -2.69 26.33
CA GLU A 493 -13.06 -3.87 25.67
C GLU A 493 -11.93 -4.80 25.20
N ASN A 494 -12.16 -6.10 25.29
CA ASN A 494 -11.23 -7.12 24.82
C ASN A 494 -11.85 -7.85 23.61
N VAL A 495 -11.83 -7.18 22.47
CA VAL A 495 -12.25 -7.73 21.17
C VAL A 495 -11.06 -7.67 20.23
N ASP A 496 -10.39 -8.81 20.09
CA ASP A 496 -9.25 -8.95 19.19
C ASP A 496 -9.68 -9.29 17.78
N LEU A 497 -10.61 -10.24 17.68
CA LEU A 497 -11.15 -10.73 16.42
C LEU A 497 -12.68 -10.64 16.44
N LEU A 498 -13.27 -10.32 15.30
CA LEU A 498 -14.70 -10.44 15.04
C LEU A 498 -14.89 -11.43 13.89
N ILE A 499 -15.54 -12.55 14.18
CA ILE A 499 -15.93 -13.54 13.18
C ILE A 499 -17.35 -13.17 12.74
N LEU A 500 -17.53 -13.05 11.43
CA LEU A 500 -18.80 -12.88 10.74
C LEU A 500 -19.11 -14.24 10.11
N GLU A 501 -19.79 -15.07 10.89
CA GLU A 501 -20.26 -16.40 10.48
C GLU A 501 -21.39 -16.20 9.47
N ASN A 502 -21.25 -16.75 8.28
CA ASN A 502 -22.27 -16.64 7.25
C ASN A 502 -23.39 -17.66 7.53
N MET A 503 -24.63 -17.32 7.15
CA MET A 503 -25.82 -18.01 7.63
C MET A 503 -26.76 -18.39 6.48
N LEU A 504 -26.19 -18.77 5.33
CA LEU A 504 -26.97 -19.13 4.15
C LEU A 504 -27.57 -20.54 4.24
N ASN A 505 -27.02 -21.39 5.11
CA ASN A 505 -27.35 -22.82 5.22
C ASN A 505 -28.31 -23.19 6.37
#